data_AF-A0A9Q3HCF8-F1
#
_entry.id   AF-A0A9Q3HCF8-F1
#
_cell.length_a   1.000
_cell.length_b   1.000
_cell.length_c   1.000
_cell.angle_alpha   90.00
_cell.angle_beta   90.00
_cell.angle_gamma   90.00
#
_symmetry.space_group_name_H-M   'P 1'
#
loop_
_entity.id
_entity.type
_entity.pdbx_description
1 polymer ?
#
loop_
_entity_poly.entity_id
_entity_poly.type
_entity_poly.pdbx_seq_one_letter_code
_entity_poly.pdbx_strand_id
1 'polypeptide(L)'
;MVLCSKMLINKILLECHDNIYSGHWSEDRKMERIKTCAWLPSCTKDVIEYCHSCDRFQKANKATCKRFGLMIHIQEPSTPWEVVHMDWVTALPPGGDKSYNACLVIVDRYSKTPIFLPCHKDDTAMDTDLLIWNRVISHTVLFKNIISDRDSKFTSALCTNLHRLLGTKLSFSTEYHPQTDGLPERMIQTLEDMIG
;
A
#
# COMPACT_ATOMS: atom_id res chain seq x y z
N MET A 1 -9.59 1.55 35.96
CA MET A 1 -8.14 1.61 36.22
C MET A 1 -7.67 0.20 36.54
N VAL A 2 -7.13 -0.53 35.54
CA VAL A 2 -6.74 -1.93 35.73
C VAL A 2 -5.22 -2.01 35.75
N LEU A 3 -4.66 -2.28 36.92
CA LEU A 3 -3.27 -2.69 37.09
C LEU A 3 -3.12 -4.07 36.41
N CYS A 4 -2.63 -4.09 35.16
CA CYS A 4 -2.45 -5.33 34.41
C CYS A 4 -1.28 -6.13 34.98
N SER A 5 -1.55 -7.36 35.43
CA SER A 5 -0.51 -8.34 35.74
C SER A 5 0.26 -8.72 34.47
N LYS A 6 1.52 -9.16 34.59
CA LYS A 6 2.36 -9.58 33.45
C LYS A 6 1.68 -10.64 32.56
N MET A 7 0.86 -11.52 33.13
CA MET A 7 0.07 -12.50 32.37
C MET A 7 -0.98 -11.84 31.46
N LEU A 8 -1.63 -10.77 31.92
CA LEU A 8 -2.63 -10.06 31.12
C LEU A 8 -1.97 -9.29 29.97
N ILE A 9 -0.77 -8.76 30.18
CA ILE A 9 0.02 -8.08 29.15
C ILE A 9 0.39 -9.06 28.03
N ASN A 10 0.91 -10.25 28.37
CA ASN A 10 1.25 -11.26 27.36
C ASN A 10 0.03 -11.71 26.55
N LYS A 11 -1.15 -11.81 27.17
CA LYS A 11 -2.39 -12.16 26.47
C LYS A 11 -2.83 -11.05 25.50
N ILE A 12 -2.76 -9.80 25.93
CA ILE A 12 -3.06 -8.64 25.07
C ILE A 12 -2.07 -8.55 23.91
N LEU A 13 -0.78 -8.80 24.16
CA LEU A 13 0.24 -8.85 23.11
C LEU A 13 -0.05 -9.95 22.10
N LEU A 14 -0.36 -11.17 22.55
CA LEU A 14 -0.74 -12.27 21.67
C LEU A 14 -1.97 -11.91 20.80
N GLU A 15 -3.02 -11.34 21.40
CA GLU A 15 -4.24 -10.95 20.67
C GLU A 15 -4.01 -9.78 19.72
N CYS A 16 -3.16 -8.82 20.06
CA CYS A 16 -2.87 -7.65 19.23
C CYS A 16 -1.78 -7.89 18.19
N HIS A 17 -0.94 -8.91 18.34
CA HIS A 17 0.23 -9.16 17.50
C HIS A 17 0.14 -10.44 16.67
N ASP A 18 -0.33 -11.55 17.25
CA ASP A 18 -0.25 -12.89 16.65
C ASP A 18 -1.60 -13.44 16.20
N ASN A 19 -2.68 -12.73 16.49
CA ASN A 19 -3.99 -13.07 15.94
C ASN A 19 -4.00 -12.86 14.42
N ILE A 20 -4.61 -13.80 13.70
CA ILE A 20 -4.73 -13.85 12.24
C ILE A 20 -5.35 -12.56 11.68
N TYR A 21 -6.26 -11.92 12.43
CA TYR A 21 -6.90 -10.67 12.06
C TYR A 21 -6.13 -9.42 12.51
N SER A 22 -5.07 -9.58 13.30
CA SER A 22 -4.44 -8.46 13.99
C SER A 22 -3.28 -7.82 13.26
N GLY A 23 -2.80 -8.35 12.13
CA GLY A 23 -1.75 -7.74 11.28
C GLY A 23 -0.41 -7.52 12.00
N HIS A 24 0.72 -7.84 11.37
CA HIS A 24 2.04 -7.57 11.96
C HIS A 24 2.45 -6.09 11.75
N TRP A 25 1.63 -5.15 12.25
CA TRP A 25 1.79 -3.70 12.09
C TRP A 25 3.13 -3.14 12.60
N SER A 26 3.51 -1.94 12.14
CA SER A 26 4.65 -1.18 12.66
C SER A 26 4.56 -0.93 14.17
N GLU A 27 5.72 -0.71 14.83
CA GLU A 27 5.82 -0.52 16.29
C GLU A 27 4.89 0.59 16.79
N ASP A 28 4.83 1.71 16.06
CA ASP A 28 4.01 2.87 16.42
C ASP A 28 2.50 2.53 16.44
N ARG A 29 2.01 1.81 15.42
CA ARG A 29 0.60 1.42 15.34
C ARG A 29 0.23 0.37 16.38
N LYS A 30 1.16 -0.54 16.70
CA LYS A 30 0.97 -1.50 17.80
C LYS A 30 0.88 -0.79 19.14
N MET A 31 1.77 0.17 19.38
CA MET A 31 1.75 0.98 20.60
C MET A 31 0.46 1.77 20.74
N GLU A 32 -0.09 2.31 19.65
CA GLU A 32 -1.38 3.00 19.64
C GLU A 32 -2.54 2.06 19.97
N ARG A 33 -2.59 0.87 19.35
CA ARG A 33 -3.62 -0.15 19.62
C ARG A 33 -3.55 -0.70 21.04
N ILE A 34 -2.35 -0.93 21.56
CA ILE A 34 -2.16 -1.35 22.96
C ILE A 34 -2.61 -0.25 23.92
N LYS A 35 -2.29 1.02 23.63
CA LYS A 35 -2.77 2.17 24.42
C LYS A 35 -4.29 2.30 24.41
N THR A 36 -4.98 1.91 23.34
CA THR A 36 -6.46 1.89 23.31
C THR A 36 -7.06 0.75 24.14
N CYS A 37 -6.36 -0.36 24.32
CA CYS A 37 -6.85 -1.52 25.08
C CYS A 37 -6.44 -1.49 26.56
N ALA A 38 -5.32 -0.86 26.91
CA ALA A 38 -4.80 -0.80 28.27
C ALA A 38 -3.91 0.43 28.52
N TRP A 39 -4.01 1.00 29.72
CA TRP A 39 -3.10 2.06 30.18
C TRP A 39 -1.83 1.42 30.76
N LEU A 40 -0.73 1.48 30.01
CA LEU A 40 0.55 0.86 30.36
C LEU A 40 1.69 1.89 30.30
N PRO A 41 1.96 2.63 31.39
CA PRO A 41 3.03 3.63 31.42
C PRO A 41 4.44 3.03 31.36
N SER A 42 4.59 1.76 31.78
CA SER A 42 5.89 1.17 32.10
C SER A 42 6.31 0.02 31.19
N CYS A 43 5.44 -0.43 30.28
CA CYS A 43 5.63 -1.70 29.54
C CYS A 43 6.07 -1.51 28.08
N THR A 44 6.41 -0.28 27.67
CA THR A 44 6.88 0.04 26.31
C THR A 44 8.06 -0.83 25.90
N LYS A 45 8.98 -1.11 26.84
CA LYS A 45 10.14 -1.98 26.62
C LYS A 45 9.74 -3.42 26.35
N ASP A 46 8.81 -3.96 27.12
CA ASP A 46 8.32 -5.34 26.96
C ASP A 46 7.62 -5.53 25.60
N VAL A 47 6.88 -4.51 25.13
CA VAL A 47 6.24 -4.54 23.79
C VAL A 47 7.27 -4.54 22.67
N ILE A 48 8.28 -3.66 22.77
CA ILE A 48 9.36 -3.54 21.79
C ILE A 48 10.16 -4.85 21.73
N GLU A 49 10.54 -5.40 22.89
CA GLU A 49 11.25 -6.68 22.99
C GLU A 49 10.43 -7.84 22.40
N TYR A 50 9.11 -7.88 22.68
CA TYR A 50 8.21 -8.87 22.09
C TYR A 50 8.12 -8.74 20.57
N CYS A 51 7.98 -7.52 20.03
CA CYS A 51 7.94 -7.29 18.59
C CYS A 51 9.26 -7.70 17.92
N HIS A 52 10.41 -7.35 18.51
CA HIS A 52 11.71 -7.78 18.01
C HIS A 52 11.93 -9.29 18.15
N SER A 53 11.26 -10.00 19.05
CA SER A 53 11.35 -11.46 19.11
C SER A 53 10.63 -12.17 17.94
N CYS A 54 9.76 -11.45 17.21
CA CYS A 54 9.02 -12.01 16.09
C CYS A 54 9.77 -11.87 14.76
N ASP A 55 10.19 -13.01 14.19
CA ASP A 55 10.85 -13.07 12.88
C ASP A 55 10.00 -12.47 11.74
N ARG A 56 8.68 -12.66 11.77
CA ARG A 56 7.76 -12.07 10.77
C ARG A 56 7.77 -10.55 10.83
N PHE A 57 7.79 -9.99 12.04
CA PHE A 57 7.84 -8.55 12.25
C PHE A 57 9.17 -7.95 11.79
N GLN A 58 10.30 -8.60 12.11
CA GLN A 58 11.62 -8.16 11.68
C GLN A 58 11.79 -8.18 10.15
N LYS A 59 11.21 -9.19 9.48
CA LYS A 59 11.22 -9.28 8.03
C LYS A 59 10.38 -8.18 7.37
N ALA A 60 9.23 -7.85 7.95
CA ALA A 60 8.32 -6.81 7.46
C ALA A 60 8.86 -5.39 7.72
N ASN A 61 9.46 -5.13 8.89
CA ASN A 61 9.87 -3.79 9.32
C ASN A 61 11.40 -3.61 9.29
N LYS A 62 11.99 -3.55 8.10
CA LYS A 62 13.41 -3.18 7.93
C LYS A 62 13.59 -1.67 8.13
N ALA A 63 14.49 -1.28 9.03
CA ALA A 63 14.83 0.13 9.27
C ALA A 63 15.35 0.80 7.99
N THR A 64 14.58 1.71 7.41
CA THR A 64 14.94 2.40 6.16
C THR A 64 15.57 3.76 6.48
N CYS A 65 16.77 3.76 7.06
CA CYS A 65 17.53 4.98 7.34
C CYS A 65 18.38 5.41 6.13
N LYS A 66 17.77 5.90 5.05
CA LYS A 66 18.50 6.59 3.96
C LYS A 66 18.18 8.08 3.96
N ARG A 67 19.20 8.92 3.76
CA ARG A 67 19.09 10.39 3.71
C ARG A 67 18.14 10.81 2.58
N PHE A 68 17.15 11.63 2.92
CA PHE A 68 16.14 12.17 2.02
C PHE A 68 16.74 13.25 1.10
N GLY A 69 16.53 13.12 -0.21
CA GLY A 69 16.82 14.14 -1.24
C GLY A 69 15.80 15.30 -1.31
N LEU A 70 15.93 16.16 -2.32
CA LEU A 70 15.16 17.38 -2.52
C LEU A 70 13.72 17.13 -3.02
N MET A 71 12.72 17.52 -2.22
CA MET A 71 11.28 17.41 -2.51
C MET A 71 10.88 17.93 -3.91
N ILE A 72 10.35 17.04 -4.73
CA ILE A 72 9.58 17.42 -5.93
C ILE A 72 8.11 17.53 -5.51
N HIS A 73 7.53 18.72 -5.59
CA HIS A 73 6.13 18.93 -5.23
C HIS A 73 5.23 18.58 -6.43
N ILE A 74 4.55 17.44 -6.41
CA ILE A 74 3.42 17.22 -7.33
C ILE A 74 2.25 18.04 -6.78
N GLN A 75 1.72 18.96 -7.58
CA GLN A 75 0.57 19.79 -7.23
C GLN A 75 -0.61 18.92 -6.80
N GLU A 76 -1.34 19.35 -5.76
CA GLU A 76 -2.53 18.65 -5.32
C GLU A 76 -3.62 18.73 -6.40
N PRO A 77 -4.30 17.61 -6.70
CA PRO A 77 -5.42 17.62 -7.62
C PRO A 77 -6.57 18.48 -7.10
N SER A 78 -7.32 19.12 -8.00
CA SER A 78 -8.49 19.93 -7.63
C SER A 78 -9.79 19.13 -7.63
N THR A 79 -9.81 18.00 -8.35
CA THR A 79 -10.98 17.12 -8.46
C THR A 79 -10.61 15.65 -8.22
N PRO A 80 -11.55 14.82 -7.73
CA PRO A 80 -11.37 13.37 -7.65
C PRO A 80 -10.93 12.77 -9.00
N TRP A 81 -10.09 11.74 -8.95
CA TRP A 81 -9.61 10.98 -10.12
C TRP A 81 -8.76 11.78 -11.12
N GLU A 82 -8.34 12.99 -10.80
CA GLU A 82 -7.47 13.77 -11.68
C GLU A 82 -6.04 13.22 -11.71
N VAL A 83 -5.52 12.86 -10.54
CA VAL A 83 -4.19 12.29 -10.35
C VAL A 83 -4.33 10.99 -9.58
N VAL A 84 -3.91 9.89 -10.19
CA VAL A 84 -3.98 8.56 -9.57
C VAL A 84 -2.59 7.95 -9.44
N HIS A 85 -2.40 7.16 -8.38
CA HIS A 85 -1.24 6.29 -8.21
C HIS A 85 -1.63 4.86 -8.53
N MET A 86 -0.79 4.14 -9.28
CA MET A 86 -1.05 2.77 -9.71
C MET A 86 0.15 1.89 -9.40
N ASP A 87 -0.09 0.73 -8.79
CA ASP A 87 0.96 -0.22 -8.44
C ASP A 87 0.46 -1.68 -8.48
N TRP A 88 1.39 -2.61 -8.68
CA TRP A 88 1.10 -4.04 -8.81
C TRP A 88 1.51 -4.80 -7.56
N VAL A 89 0.53 -5.34 -6.84
CA VAL A 89 0.80 -6.38 -5.84
C VAL A 89 0.89 -7.71 -6.57
N THR A 90 2.12 -8.20 -6.75
CA THR A 90 2.39 -9.49 -7.38
C THR A 90 2.74 -10.56 -6.34
N ALA A 91 2.70 -11.82 -6.74
CA ALA A 91 3.00 -12.98 -5.88
C ALA A 91 1.94 -13.30 -4.80
N LEU A 92 0.68 -12.99 -5.08
CA LEU A 92 -0.44 -13.42 -4.25
C LEU A 92 -0.72 -14.92 -4.46
N PRO A 93 -1.12 -15.66 -3.42
CA PRO A 93 -1.61 -17.03 -3.60
C PRO A 93 -2.83 -17.00 -4.53
N PRO A 94 -2.91 -17.89 -5.54
CA PRO A 94 -4.05 -17.94 -6.45
C PRO A 94 -5.38 -18.07 -5.68
N GLY A 95 -6.29 -17.14 -5.92
CA GLY A 95 -7.54 -17.03 -5.15
C GLY A 95 -8.79 -16.84 -6.00
N GLY A 96 -9.93 -17.30 -5.45
CA GLY A 96 -11.26 -17.22 -6.08
C GLY A 96 -11.46 -18.15 -7.27
N ASP A 97 -12.65 -18.08 -7.88
CA ASP A 97 -13.06 -18.97 -8.99
C ASP A 97 -12.19 -18.83 -10.25
N LYS A 98 -11.47 -17.71 -10.38
CA LYS A 98 -10.61 -17.38 -11.53
C LYS A 98 -9.12 -17.49 -11.23
N SER A 99 -8.75 -17.93 -10.03
CA SER A 99 -7.36 -18.13 -9.61
C SER A 99 -6.46 -16.92 -9.87
N TYR A 100 -6.93 -15.72 -9.52
CA TYR A 100 -6.13 -14.50 -9.65
C TYR A 100 -4.93 -14.55 -8.72
N ASN A 101 -3.76 -14.16 -9.21
CA ASN A 101 -2.47 -14.25 -8.49
C ASN A 101 -1.72 -12.89 -8.41
N ALA A 102 -2.38 -11.82 -8.84
CA ALA A 102 -1.91 -10.45 -8.73
C ALA A 102 -3.10 -9.50 -8.52
N CYS A 103 -2.81 -8.28 -8.09
CA CYS A 103 -3.77 -7.21 -7.93
C CYS A 103 -3.18 -5.88 -8.40
N LEU A 104 -3.89 -5.16 -9.27
CA LEU A 104 -3.60 -3.77 -9.59
C LEU A 104 -4.31 -2.87 -8.58
N VAL A 105 -3.53 -2.09 -7.84
CA VAL A 105 -4.02 -1.11 -6.87
C VAL A 105 -4.03 0.25 -7.53
N ILE A 106 -5.17 0.93 -7.49
CA ILE A 106 -5.33 2.29 -8.01
C ILE A 106 -5.78 3.18 -6.87
N VAL A 107 -5.04 4.25 -6.60
CA VAL A 107 -5.32 5.17 -5.51
C VAL A 107 -5.58 6.55 -6.07
N ASP A 108 -6.75 7.11 -5.81
CA ASP A 108 -7.00 8.52 -6.08
C ASP A 108 -6.24 9.40 -5.10
N ARG A 109 -5.43 10.33 -5.62
CA ARG A 109 -4.65 11.24 -4.79
C ARG A 109 -5.55 12.28 -4.10
N TYR A 110 -6.70 12.63 -4.66
CA TYR A 110 -7.62 13.59 -4.05
C TYR A 110 -8.37 12.97 -2.87
N SER A 111 -9.16 11.92 -3.11
CA SER A 111 -10.00 11.31 -2.08
C SER A 111 -9.29 10.30 -1.18
N LYS A 112 -8.06 9.90 -1.54
CA LYS A 112 -7.32 8.79 -0.91
C LYS A 112 -8.09 7.47 -0.94
N THR A 113 -8.97 7.28 -1.93
CA THR A 113 -9.74 6.05 -2.08
C THR A 113 -8.96 5.04 -2.94
N PRO A 114 -8.73 3.82 -2.44
CA PRO A 114 -8.15 2.74 -3.23
C PRO A 114 -9.23 1.96 -4.01
N ILE A 115 -8.86 1.48 -5.19
CA ILE A 115 -9.55 0.47 -5.98
C ILE A 115 -8.60 -0.70 -6.16
N PHE A 116 -9.10 -1.91 -5.94
CA PHE A 116 -8.37 -3.16 -6.14
C PHE A 116 -8.93 -3.89 -7.34
N LEU A 117 -8.09 -4.15 -8.33
CA LEU A 117 -8.45 -4.87 -9.54
C LEU A 117 -7.71 -6.21 -9.56
N PRO A 118 -8.40 -7.34 -9.27
CA PRO A 118 -7.76 -8.65 -9.32
C PRO A 118 -7.42 -9.01 -10.76
N CYS A 119 -6.22 -9.55 -10.95
CA CYS A 119 -5.62 -9.78 -12.26
C CYS A 119 -4.62 -10.95 -12.18
N HIS A 120 -4.02 -11.28 -13.31
CA HIS A 120 -2.94 -12.25 -13.37
C HIS A 120 -1.60 -11.55 -13.54
N LYS A 121 -0.56 -12.10 -12.90
CA LYS A 121 0.82 -11.59 -13.01
C LYS A 121 1.24 -11.49 -14.48
N ASP A 122 0.89 -12.51 -15.25
CA ASP A 122 1.27 -12.69 -16.65
C ASP A 122 0.33 -11.96 -17.64
N ASP A 123 -0.62 -11.15 -17.15
CA ASP A 123 -1.49 -10.33 -17.99
C ASP A 123 -0.66 -9.38 -18.87
N THR A 124 -1.05 -9.27 -20.14
CA THR A 124 -0.37 -8.37 -21.07
C THR A 124 -0.71 -6.91 -20.78
N ALA A 125 0.05 -5.98 -21.38
CA ALA A 125 -0.29 -4.56 -21.33
C ALA A 125 -1.69 -4.27 -21.90
N MET A 126 -2.13 -5.03 -22.92
CA MET A 126 -3.46 -4.87 -23.50
C MET A 126 -4.56 -5.34 -22.54
N ASP A 127 -4.37 -6.49 -21.88
CA ASP A 127 -5.32 -7.00 -20.88
C ASP A 127 -5.46 -6.03 -19.70
N THR A 128 -4.34 -5.45 -19.29
CA THR A 128 -4.26 -4.41 -18.26
C THR A 128 -5.04 -3.16 -18.64
N ASP A 129 -4.78 -2.60 -19.82
CA ASP A 129 -5.44 -1.38 -20.28
C ASP A 129 -6.96 -1.60 -20.42
N LEU A 130 -7.38 -2.78 -20.92
CA LEU A 130 -8.78 -3.18 -20.99
C LEU A 130 -9.40 -3.34 -19.60
N LEU A 131 -8.67 -3.89 -18.63
CA LEU A 131 -9.13 -4.03 -17.25
C LEU A 131 -9.39 -2.65 -16.63
N ILE A 132 -8.45 -1.73 -16.74
CA ILE A 132 -8.56 -0.35 -16.24
C ILE A 132 -9.73 0.36 -16.92
N TRP A 133 -9.83 0.24 -18.25
CA TRP A 133 -10.88 0.88 -19.02
C TRP A 133 -12.27 0.43 -18.58
N ASN A 134 -12.48 -0.89 -18.55
CA ASN A 134 -13.79 -1.48 -18.28
C ASN A 134 -14.23 -1.33 -16.83
N ARG A 135 -13.28 -1.34 -15.88
CA ARG A 135 -13.60 -1.35 -14.44
C ARG A 135 -13.55 0.01 -13.78
N VAL A 136 -12.80 0.96 -14.34
CA VAL A 136 -12.57 2.25 -13.68
C VAL A 136 -12.95 3.41 -14.57
N ILE A 137 -12.34 3.54 -15.75
CA ILE A 137 -12.57 4.70 -16.63
C ILE A 137 -14.03 4.76 -17.10
N SER A 138 -14.67 3.61 -17.35
CA SER A 138 -16.10 3.52 -17.68
C SER A 138 -17.05 4.10 -16.62
N HIS A 139 -16.61 4.19 -15.37
CA HIS A 139 -17.40 4.63 -14.22
C HIS A 139 -16.88 5.93 -13.58
N THR A 140 -15.78 6.49 -14.09
CA THR A 140 -15.10 7.67 -13.54
C THR A 140 -14.76 8.67 -14.65
N VAL A 141 -14.05 9.74 -14.31
CA VAL A 141 -13.49 10.66 -15.30
C VAL A 141 -12.12 10.16 -15.77
N LEU A 142 -11.73 10.52 -17.00
CA LEU A 142 -10.39 10.22 -17.50
C LEU A 142 -9.32 10.85 -16.61
N PHE A 143 -8.32 10.06 -16.26
CA PHE A 143 -7.19 10.53 -15.48
C PHE A 143 -6.37 11.55 -16.27
N LYS A 144 -5.95 12.64 -15.62
CA LYS A 144 -5.02 13.60 -16.24
C LYS A 144 -3.57 13.16 -16.04
N ASN A 145 -3.26 12.56 -14.90
CA ASN A 145 -1.93 12.06 -14.59
C ASN A 145 -2.01 10.71 -13.87
N ILE A 146 -1.28 9.73 -14.39
CA ILE A 146 -1.06 8.43 -13.74
C ILE A 146 0.37 8.42 -13.25
N ILE A 147 0.53 8.13 -11.96
CA ILE A 147 1.83 7.94 -11.33
C ILE A 147 1.99 6.44 -11.07
N SER A 148 2.97 5.81 -11.70
CA SER A 148 3.24 4.39 -11.53
C SER A 148 4.73 4.13 -11.37
N ASP A 149 5.09 2.91 -10.97
CA ASP A 149 6.45 2.42 -11.13
C ASP A 149 6.80 2.20 -12.62
N ARG A 150 8.00 1.66 -12.87
CA ARG A 150 8.48 1.37 -14.23
C ARG A 150 8.11 -0.03 -14.72
N ASP A 151 7.00 -0.60 -14.26
CA ASP A 151 6.55 -1.90 -14.76
C ASP A 151 6.43 -1.88 -16.30
N SER A 152 6.83 -3.00 -16.91
CA SER A 152 6.78 -3.23 -18.36
C SER A 152 5.39 -2.98 -18.97
N LYS A 153 4.31 -3.18 -18.21
CA LYS A 153 2.93 -2.96 -18.65
C LYS A 153 2.67 -1.47 -18.90
N PHE A 154 3.10 -0.60 -17.99
CA PHE A 154 2.93 0.85 -18.11
C PHE A 154 3.94 1.51 -19.06
N THR A 155 5.15 0.96 -19.14
CA THR A 155 6.20 1.47 -20.04
C THR A 155 6.08 0.94 -21.47
N SER A 156 5.15 0.02 -21.73
CA SER A 156 4.91 -0.53 -23.06
C SER A 156 4.54 0.53 -24.09
N ALA A 157 4.94 0.31 -25.35
CA ALA A 157 4.57 1.20 -26.45
C ALA A 157 3.05 1.30 -26.65
N LEU A 158 2.31 0.25 -26.30
CA LEU A 158 0.86 0.23 -26.37
C LEU A 158 0.25 1.18 -25.32
N CYS A 159 0.59 0.99 -24.04
CA CYS A 159 0.07 1.80 -22.94
C CYS A 159 0.46 3.28 -23.08
N THR A 160 1.74 3.55 -23.38
CA THR A 160 2.22 4.93 -23.58
C THR A 160 1.53 5.64 -24.74
N ASN A 161 1.30 4.96 -25.88
CA ASN A 161 0.58 5.56 -27.00
C ASN A 161 -0.91 5.74 -26.69
N LEU A 162 -1.55 4.76 -26.03
CA LEU A 162 -2.95 4.85 -25.64
C LEU A 162 -3.20 6.06 -24.73
N HIS A 163 -2.42 6.19 -23.64
CA HIS A 163 -2.58 7.31 -22.71
C HIS A 163 -2.22 8.66 -23.34
N ARG A 164 -1.22 8.69 -24.25
CA ARG A 164 -0.93 9.89 -25.04
C ARG A 164 -2.13 10.32 -25.89
N LEU A 165 -2.85 9.37 -26.52
CA LEU A 165 -4.05 9.67 -27.30
C LEU A 165 -5.22 10.13 -26.41
N LEU A 166 -5.33 9.59 -25.20
CA LEU A 166 -6.34 9.99 -24.21
C LEU A 166 -6.03 11.33 -23.53
N GLY A 167 -4.86 11.92 -23.78
CA GLY A 167 -4.41 13.14 -23.11
C GLY A 167 -3.99 12.92 -21.65
N THR A 168 -3.79 11.67 -21.24
CA THR A 168 -3.30 11.30 -19.91
C THR A 168 -1.78 11.30 -19.88
N LYS A 169 -1.19 12.01 -18.92
CA LYS A 169 0.25 11.98 -18.66
C LYS A 169 0.61 10.72 -17.85
N LEU A 170 1.59 9.96 -18.32
CA LEU A 170 2.22 8.90 -17.53
C LEU A 170 3.49 9.47 -16.85
N SER A 171 3.54 9.40 -15.53
CA SER A 171 4.66 9.85 -14.71
C SER A 171 5.26 8.66 -13.97
N PHE A 172 6.42 8.21 -14.40
CA PHE A 172 7.09 7.06 -13.77
C PHE A 172 7.91 7.50 -12.55
N SER A 173 7.68 6.87 -11.41
CA SER A 173 8.54 7.03 -10.24
C SER A 173 9.93 6.46 -10.56
N THR A 174 10.98 7.14 -10.09
CA THR A 174 12.31 6.54 -10.05
C THR A 174 12.41 5.72 -8.77
N GLU A 175 12.90 4.48 -8.87
CA GLU A 175 13.16 3.60 -7.72
C GLU A 175 13.66 4.41 -6.51
N TYR A 176 12.90 4.37 -5.41
CA TYR A 176 13.22 5.04 -4.14
C TYR A 176 13.42 6.57 -4.21
N HIS A 177 12.39 7.31 -4.62
CA HIS A 177 12.26 8.74 -4.25
C HIS A 177 10.91 9.04 -3.57
N PRO A 178 10.74 8.69 -2.28
CA PRO A 178 9.58 9.10 -1.51
C PRO A 178 9.73 10.59 -1.17
N GLN A 179 9.31 11.45 -2.09
CA GLN A 179 9.39 12.91 -1.91
C GLN A 179 8.16 13.66 -2.38
N THR A 180 7.17 12.93 -2.88
CA THR A 180 5.90 13.44 -3.36
C THR A 180 4.83 13.08 -2.39
N ASP A 181 4.59 13.95 -1.39
CA ASP A 181 3.48 13.87 -0.43
C ASP A 181 3.02 12.41 -0.24
N GLY A 182 3.91 11.61 0.37
CA GLY A 182 3.95 10.15 0.22
C GLY A 182 2.77 9.42 0.83
N LEU A 183 1.64 10.08 1.04
CA LEU A 183 0.40 9.48 1.51
C LEU A 183 -0.14 8.41 0.53
N PRO A 184 -0.23 8.65 -0.80
CA PRO A 184 -0.66 7.61 -1.72
C PRO A 184 0.36 6.47 -1.81
N GLU A 185 1.65 6.78 -1.85
CA GLU A 185 2.75 5.80 -1.87
C GLU A 185 2.77 4.95 -0.59
N ARG A 186 2.68 5.57 0.59
CA ARG A 186 2.57 4.86 1.88
C ARG A 186 1.28 4.07 1.97
N MET A 187 0.19 4.55 1.39
CA MET A 187 -1.06 3.81 1.36
C MET A 187 -0.93 2.57 0.48
N ILE A 188 -0.35 2.70 -0.72
CA ILE A 188 -0.04 1.56 -1.59
C ILE A 188 0.86 0.57 -0.86
N GLN A 189 1.96 1.02 -0.25
CA GLN A 189 2.83 0.15 0.54
C GLN A 189 2.10 -0.53 1.71
N THR A 190 1.25 0.21 2.43
CA THR A 190 0.42 -0.37 3.50
C THR A 190 -0.56 -1.41 2.95
N LEU A 191 -1.12 -1.17 1.76
CA LEU A 191 -2.06 -2.08 1.11
C LEU A 191 -1.36 -3.32 0.55
N GLU A 192 -0.16 -3.17 0.00
CA GLU A 192 0.73 -4.27 -0.36
C GLU A 192 1.02 -5.15 0.84
N ASP A 193 1.46 -4.57 1.97
CA ASP A 193 1.73 -5.29 3.21
C ASP A 193 0.48 -5.96 3.81
N MET A 194 -0.72 -5.47 3.50
CA MET A 194 -1.97 -6.11 3.94
C MET A 194 -2.43 -7.25 3.03
N ILE A 195 -2.11 -7.18 1.73
CA ILE A 195 -2.62 -8.10 0.71
C ILE A 195 -1.61 -9.23 0.44
N GLY A 196 -0.30 -8.94 0.47
CA GLY A 196 0.79 -9.90 0.32
C GLY A 196 1.16 -10.61 1.61
#